data_AF-A0A2R8BP64-F1
#
_entry.id   AF-A0A2R8BP64-F1
#
_cell.length_a   1.000
_cell.length_b   1.000
_cell.length_c   1.000
_cell.angle_alpha   90.00
_cell.angle_beta   90.00
_cell.angle_gamma   90.00
#
_symmetry.space_group_name_H-M   'P 1'
#
loop_
_entity.id
_entity.type
_entity.pdbx_description
1 polymer ?
#
loop_
_entity_poly.entity_id
_entity_poly.type
_entity_poly.pdbx_seq_one_letter_code
_entity_poly.pdbx_strand_id
1 'polypeptide(L)'
;MAKSDENRVPAGLYTAQQRMRRDASVWTLVQGVLAPVQFIIFLISVVLVVRYLLTGEGYGVATWSILIKTAALALIMVTGAIWEKVVFGQYLFAPAFFWEDVFSFAVIALHAAYVWALWTGYMTPVELMFLALAAYTAYVINAVQFILKLRAARLQAAAETSPQSHGLDARQEAPA
;
A
#
# COMPACT_ATOMS: atom_id res chain seq x y z
N MET A 1 -36.88 15.46 7.75
CA MET A 1 -36.04 14.32 8.20
C MET A 1 -35.02 14.04 7.10
N ALA A 2 -34.01 14.90 6.98
CA ALA A 2 -32.98 14.84 5.93
C ALA A 2 -31.76 14.12 6.52
N LYS A 3 -31.62 12.83 6.21
CA LYS A 3 -30.51 11.99 6.68
C LYS A 3 -30.18 11.00 5.58
N SER A 4 -29.65 11.48 4.46
CA SER A 4 -29.30 10.58 3.34
C SER A 4 -28.12 11.02 2.45
N ASP A 5 -27.51 12.20 2.64
CA ASP A 5 -26.39 12.63 1.77
C ASP A 5 -25.00 12.61 2.41
N GLU A 6 -24.87 12.47 3.74
CA GLU A 6 -23.55 12.48 4.42
C GLU A 6 -22.72 11.20 4.22
N ASN A 7 -23.31 10.14 3.67
CA ASN A 7 -22.71 8.80 3.64
C ASN A 7 -22.35 8.29 2.24
N ARG A 8 -22.55 9.09 1.19
CA ARG A 8 -21.94 8.79 -0.11
C ARG A 8 -20.48 9.20 -0.03
N VAL A 9 -19.57 8.24 -0.05
CA VAL A 9 -18.16 8.49 -0.36
C VAL A 9 -18.19 9.18 -1.73
N PRO A 10 -18.00 10.52 -1.82
CA PRO A 10 -17.82 11.15 -3.12
C PRO A 10 -16.61 10.47 -3.74
N ALA A 11 -16.54 10.32 -5.06
CA ALA A 11 -15.49 9.58 -5.78
C ALA A 11 -14.05 9.97 -5.36
N GLY A 12 -13.60 9.47 -4.22
CA GLY A 12 -12.52 10.04 -3.43
C GLY A 12 -12.22 9.12 -2.25
N LEU A 13 -10.96 9.12 -1.80
CA LEU A 13 -10.43 8.06 -0.93
C LEU A 13 -11.03 8.02 0.49
N TYR A 14 -11.64 9.13 0.93
CA TYR A 14 -12.06 9.35 2.31
C TYR A 14 -13.33 10.21 2.34
N THR A 15 -14.24 9.95 3.27
CA THR A 15 -15.28 10.92 3.70
C THR A 15 -14.64 12.08 4.48
N ALA A 16 -15.39 13.17 4.71
CA ALA A 16 -14.89 14.29 5.50
C ALA A 16 -14.43 13.86 6.92
N GLN A 17 -15.23 13.01 7.58
CA GLN A 17 -14.88 12.48 8.91
C GLN A 17 -13.65 11.57 8.86
N GLN A 18 -13.50 10.74 7.82
CA GLN A 18 -12.32 9.90 7.65
C GLN A 18 -11.06 10.73 7.42
N ARG A 19 -11.14 11.82 6.64
CA ARG A 19 -10.03 12.77 6.45
C ARG A 19 -9.61 13.39 7.78
N MET A 20 -10.56 13.88 8.57
CA MET A 20 -10.25 14.43 9.90
C MET A 20 -9.56 13.42 10.81
N ARG A 21 -10.02 12.16 10.84
CA ARG A 21 -9.37 11.10 11.62
C ARG A 21 -7.96 10.79 11.12
N ARG A 22 -7.76 10.74 9.81
CA ARG A 22 -6.44 10.53 9.18
C ARG A 22 -5.47 11.64 9.55
N ASP A 23 -5.91 12.90 9.44
CA ASP A 23 -5.07 14.08 9.63
C ASP A 23 -4.68 14.26 11.10
N ALA A 24 -5.53 13.84 12.04
CA ALA A 24 -5.24 13.83 13.47
C ALA A 24 -4.38 12.64 13.93
N SER A 25 -4.16 11.63 13.08
CA SER A 25 -3.54 10.36 13.47
C SER A 25 -2.03 10.33 13.22
N VAL A 26 -1.25 10.01 14.26
CA VAL A 26 0.20 9.76 14.15
C VAL A 26 0.53 8.61 13.21
N TRP A 27 -0.41 7.67 13.03
CA TRP A 27 -0.20 6.50 12.18
C TRP A 27 -0.02 6.87 10.71
N THR A 28 -0.58 7.99 10.25
CA THR A 28 -0.36 8.49 8.89
C THR A 28 1.11 8.85 8.67
N LEU A 29 1.75 9.48 9.67
CA LEU A 29 3.19 9.76 9.64
C LEU A 29 4.01 8.47 9.68
N VAL A 30 3.64 7.52 10.56
CA VAL A 30 4.31 6.22 10.66
C VAL A 30 4.30 5.50 9.30
N GLN A 31 3.14 5.42 8.64
CA GLN A 31 3.04 4.82 7.30
C GLN A 31 3.84 5.63 6.25
N GLY A 32 3.79 6.96 6.33
CA GLY A 32 4.55 7.84 5.45
C GLY A 32 6.07 7.68 5.54
N VAL A 33 6.60 7.21 6.67
CA VAL A 33 8.03 6.87 6.85
C VAL A 33 8.31 5.41 6.51
N LEU A 34 7.47 4.48 6.96
CA LEU A 34 7.68 3.05 6.74
C LEU A 34 7.61 2.68 5.26
N ALA A 35 6.73 3.30 4.46
CA ALA A 35 6.62 2.99 3.04
C ALA A 35 7.89 3.32 2.23
N PRO A 36 8.53 4.50 2.35
CA PRO A 36 9.84 4.77 1.75
C PRO A 36 10.95 3.84 2.25
N VAL A 37 11.01 3.57 3.56
CA VAL A 37 11.99 2.64 4.13
C VAL A 37 11.83 1.24 3.55
N GLN A 38 10.59 0.77 3.42
CA GLN A 38 10.26 -0.49 2.75
C GLN A 38 10.77 -0.57 1.32
N PHE A 39 10.63 0.53 0.59
CA PHE A 39 11.08 0.62 -0.80
C PHE A 39 12.61 0.56 -0.90
N ILE A 40 13.33 1.20 0.02
CA ILE A 40 14.81 1.13 0.06
C ILE A 40 15.27 -0.29 0.39
N ILE A 41 14.66 -0.93 1.41
CA ILE A 41 14.95 -2.32 1.76
C ILE A 41 14.69 -3.24 0.56
N PHE A 42 13.60 -3.02 -0.17
CA PHE A 42 13.28 -3.73 -1.40
C PHE A 42 14.39 -3.62 -2.45
N LEU A 43 14.82 -2.39 -2.78
CA LEU A 43 15.84 -2.16 -3.81
C LEU A 43 17.17 -2.85 -3.46
N ILE A 44 17.61 -2.70 -2.21
CA ILE A 44 18.84 -3.37 -1.72
C ILE A 44 18.70 -4.88 -1.85
N SER A 45 17.57 -5.43 -1.42
CA SER A 45 17.36 -6.88 -1.41
C SER A 45 17.27 -7.46 -2.82
N VAL A 46 16.58 -6.80 -3.75
CA VAL A 46 16.55 -7.20 -5.18
C VAL A 46 17.96 -7.27 -5.77
N VAL A 47 18.79 -6.24 -5.53
CA VAL A 47 20.17 -6.21 -6.05
C VAL A 47 20.99 -7.38 -5.50
N LEU A 48 20.86 -7.69 -4.21
CA LEU A 48 21.57 -8.80 -3.59
C LEU A 48 21.09 -10.16 -4.10
N VAL A 49 19.78 -10.34 -4.27
CA VAL A 49 19.19 -11.56 -4.84
C VAL A 49 19.67 -11.78 -6.27
N VAL A 50 19.61 -10.75 -7.12
CA VAL A 50 20.06 -10.81 -8.52
C VAL A 50 21.57 -11.06 -8.59
N ARG A 51 22.37 -10.39 -7.73
CA ARG A 51 23.82 -10.63 -7.66
C ARG A 51 24.12 -12.09 -7.38
N TYR A 52 23.46 -12.69 -6.39
CA TYR A 52 23.67 -14.10 -6.06
C TYR A 52 23.25 -15.01 -7.23
N LEU A 53 22.10 -14.76 -7.86
CA LEU A 53 21.66 -15.56 -9.01
C LEU A 53 22.61 -15.48 -10.21
N LEU A 54 23.26 -14.34 -10.45
CA LEU A 54 24.18 -14.15 -11.57
C LEU A 54 25.60 -14.67 -11.29
N THR A 55 26.05 -14.61 -10.04
CA THR A 55 27.46 -14.87 -9.69
C THR A 55 27.69 -16.12 -8.84
N GLY A 56 26.64 -16.66 -8.23
CA GLY A 56 26.73 -17.70 -7.19
C GLY A 56 27.21 -17.17 -5.82
N GLU A 57 27.58 -15.90 -5.71
CA GLU A 57 28.22 -15.32 -4.52
C GLU A 57 27.25 -14.51 -3.65
N GLY A 58 27.44 -14.57 -2.33
CA GLY A 58 26.71 -13.72 -1.38
C GLY A 58 25.31 -14.21 -0.97
N TYR A 59 25.03 -15.52 -1.09
CA TYR A 59 23.78 -16.14 -0.64
C TYR A 59 23.34 -15.72 0.77
N GLY A 60 24.28 -15.70 1.73
CA GLY A 60 23.99 -15.33 3.12
C GLY A 60 23.48 -13.90 3.25
N VAL A 61 24.10 -12.95 2.54
CA VAL A 61 23.70 -11.53 2.58
C VAL A 61 22.37 -11.32 1.86
N ALA A 62 22.13 -12.02 0.74
CA ALA A 62 20.83 -12.02 0.08
C ALA A 62 19.73 -12.55 1.00
N THR A 63 19.97 -13.69 1.67
CA THR A 63 19.04 -14.28 2.65
C THR A 63 18.74 -13.32 3.79
N TRP A 64 19.76 -12.71 4.41
CA TRP A 64 19.56 -11.73 5.47
C TRP A 64 18.74 -10.53 5.00
N SER A 65 18.98 -10.03 3.78
CA SER A 65 18.20 -8.91 3.24
C SER A 65 16.72 -9.26 3.07
N ILE A 66 16.41 -10.50 2.67
CA ILE A 66 15.03 -11.00 2.55
C ILE A 66 14.38 -11.11 3.93
N LEU A 67 15.08 -11.64 4.94
CA LEU A 67 14.57 -11.73 6.30
C LEU A 67 14.31 -10.35 6.93
N ILE A 68 15.22 -9.39 6.73
CA ILE A 68 15.02 -7.99 7.15
C ILE A 68 13.79 -7.41 6.45
N LYS A 69 13.63 -7.65 5.15
CA LYS A 69 12.45 -7.22 4.40
C LYS A 69 11.16 -7.85 4.94
N THR A 70 11.18 -9.14 5.24
CA THR A 70 10.03 -9.85 5.84
C THR A 70 9.65 -9.26 7.19
N ALA A 71 10.62 -9.00 8.07
CA ALA A 71 10.36 -8.41 9.38
C ALA A 71 9.77 -6.99 9.26
N ALA A 72 10.36 -6.18 8.39
CA ALA A 72 9.85 -4.85 8.13
C ALA A 72 8.44 -4.90 7.49
N LEU A 73 8.16 -5.89 6.63
CA LEU A 73 6.86 -6.08 5.99
C LEU A 73 5.78 -6.40 7.04
N ALA A 74 6.10 -7.28 7.99
CA ALA A 74 5.20 -7.57 9.11
C ALA A 74 4.92 -6.30 9.94
N LEU A 75 5.95 -5.47 10.20
CA LEU A 75 5.79 -4.20 10.92
C LEU A 75 4.86 -3.22 10.19
N ILE A 76 5.07 -2.98 8.90
CA ILE A 76 4.23 -2.05 8.14
C ILE A 76 2.80 -2.58 8.01
N MET A 77 2.60 -3.89 7.90
CA MET A 77 1.27 -4.48 7.82
C MET A 77 0.49 -4.35 9.14
N VAL A 78 1.13 -4.62 10.29
CA VAL A 78 0.50 -4.45 11.60
C VAL A 78 0.15 -2.98 11.85
N THR A 79 1.09 -2.07 11.60
CA THR A 79 0.87 -0.64 11.79
C THR A 79 -0.14 -0.06 10.78
N GLY A 80 -0.20 -0.62 9.57
CA GLY A 80 -1.20 -0.29 8.54
C GLY A 80 -2.61 -0.73 8.95
N ALA A 81 -2.75 -1.93 9.48
CA ALA A 81 -4.02 -2.41 10.02
C ALA A 81 -4.53 -1.52 11.16
N ILE A 82 -3.64 -1.09 12.07
CA ILE A 82 -3.99 -0.13 13.13
C ILE A 82 -4.40 1.21 12.54
N TRP A 83 -3.67 1.74 11.56
CA TRP A 83 -4.03 2.97 10.86
C TRP A 83 -5.43 2.87 10.24
N GLU A 84 -5.74 1.79 9.54
CA GLU A 84 -7.07 1.56 8.98
C GLU A 84 -8.15 1.48 10.05
N LYS A 85 -7.88 0.82 11.19
CA LYS A 85 -8.84 0.77 12.28
C LYS A 85 -9.19 2.16 12.81
N VAL A 86 -8.20 3.03 12.93
CA VAL A 86 -8.38 4.42 13.38
C VAL A 86 -9.15 5.25 12.35
N VAL A 87 -8.85 5.10 11.06
CA VAL A 87 -9.46 5.93 10.01
C VAL A 87 -10.83 5.41 9.57
N PHE A 88 -10.98 4.10 9.37
CA PHE A 88 -12.16 3.45 8.78
C PHE A 88 -13.01 2.68 9.78
N GLY A 89 -12.53 2.45 11.00
CA GLY A 89 -13.28 1.71 12.02
C GLY A 89 -13.16 0.18 11.90
N GLN A 90 -12.33 -0.34 10.99
CA GLN A 90 -12.08 -1.77 10.81
C GLN A 90 -10.61 -2.06 10.50
N TYR A 91 -10.13 -3.26 10.83
CA TYR A 91 -8.77 -3.68 10.50
C TYR A 91 -8.72 -4.25 9.09
N LEU A 92 -7.97 -3.60 8.20
CA LEU A 92 -7.79 -3.99 6.81
C LEU A 92 -9.13 -4.09 6.05
N PHE A 93 -9.05 -4.25 4.73
CA PHE A 93 -10.18 -4.45 3.82
C PHE A 93 -11.22 -3.32 3.88
N ALA A 94 -10.82 -2.11 4.27
CA ALA A 94 -11.67 -0.95 4.03
C ALA A 94 -12.03 -0.91 2.53
N PRO A 95 -13.28 -0.59 2.12
CA PRO A 95 -13.66 -0.65 0.71
C PRO A 95 -12.73 0.16 -0.22
N ALA A 96 -12.15 1.24 0.30
CA ALA A 96 -11.18 2.07 -0.41
C ALA A 96 -9.78 1.43 -0.58
N PHE A 97 -9.44 0.37 0.16
CA PHE A 97 -8.12 -0.30 0.21
C PHE A 97 -8.16 -1.81 -0.01
N PHE A 98 -9.36 -2.39 -0.22
CA PHE A 98 -9.56 -3.84 -0.32
C PHE A 98 -8.57 -4.55 -1.25
N TRP A 99 -8.35 -4.03 -2.45
CA TRP A 99 -7.46 -4.66 -3.42
C TRP A 99 -5.99 -4.57 -3.01
N GLU A 100 -5.55 -3.45 -2.45
CA GLU A 100 -4.20 -3.32 -1.88
C GLU A 100 -3.97 -4.32 -0.74
N ASP A 101 -4.99 -4.57 0.08
CA ASP A 101 -4.90 -5.56 1.15
C ASP A 101 -4.79 -6.97 0.61
N VAL A 102 -5.60 -7.34 -0.40
CA VAL A 102 -5.49 -8.65 -1.07
C VAL A 102 -4.08 -8.88 -1.61
N PHE A 103 -3.48 -7.89 -2.28
CA PHE A 103 -2.11 -8.00 -2.78
C PHE A 103 -1.07 -8.00 -1.66
N SER A 104 -1.27 -7.22 -0.60
CA SER A 104 -0.40 -7.23 0.58
C SER A 104 -0.42 -8.58 1.28
N PHE A 105 -1.57 -9.25 1.35
CA PHE A 105 -1.70 -10.61 1.84
C PHE A 105 -0.98 -11.62 0.93
N ALA A 106 -1.02 -11.46 -0.39
CA ALA A 106 -0.23 -12.29 -1.29
C ALA A 106 1.28 -12.10 -1.07
N VAL A 107 1.73 -10.85 -0.89
CA VAL A 107 3.14 -10.53 -0.61
C VAL A 107 3.59 -11.16 0.71
N ILE A 108 2.83 -10.98 1.80
CA ILE A 108 3.20 -11.55 3.10
C ILE A 108 3.15 -13.07 3.10
N ALA A 109 2.21 -13.69 2.37
CA ALA A 109 2.14 -15.13 2.21
C ALA A 109 3.39 -15.69 1.51
N LEU A 110 3.86 -15.04 0.45
CA LEU A 110 5.09 -15.44 -0.26
C LEU A 110 6.34 -15.28 0.63
N HIS A 111 6.41 -14.22 1.43
CA HIS A 111 7.47 -14.04 2.41
C HIS A 111 7.41 -15.08 3.55
N ALA A 112 6.21 -15.45 4.02
CA ALA A 112 6.05 -16.51 5.01
C ALA A 112 6.46 -17.88 4.44
N ALA A 113 6.09 -18.17 3.19
CA ALA A 113 6.52 -19.37 2.48
C ALA A 113 8.04 -19.42 2.34
N TYR A 114 8.70 -18.29 2.04
CA TYR A 114 10.16 -18.19 2.01
C TYR A 114 10.78 -18.53 3.36
N VAL A 115 10.30 -17.93 4.45
CA VAL A 115 10.83 -18.20 5.80
C VAL A 115 10.64 -19.66 6.20
N TRP A 116 9.48 -20.24 5.90
CA TRP A 116 9.20 -21.65 6.15
C TRP A 116 10.12 -22.58 5.34
N ALA A 117 10.28 -22.33 4.03
CA ALA A 117 11.13 -23.14 3.17
C ALA A 117 12.61 -23.04 3.55
N LEU A 118 13.06 -21.85 3.98
CA LEU A 118 14.40 -21.63 4.51
C LEU A 118 14.63 -22.41 5.81
N TRP A 119 13.68 -22.31 6.76
CA TRP A 119 13.79 -22.98 8.06
C TRP A 119 13.82 -24.50 7.93
N THR A 120 12.98 -25.05 7.06
CA THR A 120 12.84 -26.50 6.86
C THR A 120 13.88 -27.10 5.92
N GLY A 121 14.61 -26.26 5.17
CA GLY A 121 15.48 -26.72 4.09
C GLY A 121 14.71 -27.33 2.93
N TYR A 122 13.42 -27.01 2.77
CA TYR A 122 12.54 -27.59 1.74
C TYR A 122 12.94 -27.20 0.32
N MET A 123 13.56 -26.02 0.17
CA MET A 123 14.00 -25.49 -1.12
C MET A 123 15.51 -25.28 -1.13
N THR A 124 16.10 -25.45 -2.31
CA THR A 124 17.48 -25.07 -2.57
C THR A 124 17.67 -23.55 -2.47
N PRO A 125 18.91 -23.07 -2.27
CA PRO A 125 19.23 -21.66 -2.31
C PRO A 125 18.70 -20.93 -3.55
N VAL A 126 18.78 -21.54 -4.74
CA VAL A 126 18.30 -20.91 -5.99
C VAL A 126 16.77 -20.81 -6.02
N GLU A 127 16.06 -21.86 -5.62
CA GLU A 127 14.58 -21.85 -5.55
C GLU A 127 14.06 -20.80 -4.56
N LEU A 128 14.72 -20.66 -3.40
CA LEU A 128 14.41 -19.61 -2.43
C LEU A 128 14.50 -18.20 -3.04
N MET A 129 15.53 -17.94 -3.86
CA MET A 129 15.68 -16.64 -4.51
C MET A 129 14.58 -16.37 -5.53
N PHE A 130 14.17 -17.37 -6.30
CA PHE A 130 13.02 -17.23 -7.20
C PHE A 130 11.71 -17.00 -6.45
N LEU A 131 11.52 -17.64 -5.29
CA LEU A 131 10.38 -17.37 -4.41
C LEU A 131 10.40 -15.93 -3.88
N ALA A 132 11.58 -15.42 -3.50
CA ALA A 132 11.74 -14.01 -3.13
C ALA A 132 11.42 -13.07 -4.30
N LEU A 133 11.88 -13.37 -5.53
CA LEU A 133 11.55 -12.59 -6.73
C LEU A 133 10.05 -12.62 -7.07
N ALA A 134 9.35 -13.72 -6.81
CA ALA A 134 7.90 -13.79 -6.93
C ALA A 134 7.22 -12.85 -5.92
N ALA A 135 7.66 -12.85 -4.65
CA ALA A 135 7.18 -11.92 -3.63
C ALA A 135 7.42 -10.45 -4.03
N TYR A 136 8.58 -10.18 -4.63
CA TYR A 136 8.97 -8.85 -5.11
C TYR A 136 8.14 -8.39 -6.30
N THR A 137 7.81 -9.30 -7.21
CA THR A 137 6.91 -9.01 -8.33
C THR A 137 5.51 -8.65 -7.82
N ALA A 138 4.97 -9.42 -6.86
CA ALA A 138 3.70 -9.10 -6.22
C ALA A 138 3.75 -7.74 -5.50
N TYR A 139 4.86 -7.41 -4.83
CA TYR A 139 5.08 -6.11 -4.20
C TYR A 139 5.09 -4.96 -5.21
N VAL A 140 5.74 -5.11 -6.37
CA VAL A 140 5.74 -4.09 -7.42
C VAL A 140 4.33 -3.85 -7.95
N ILE A 141 3.54 -4.91 -8.17
CA ILE A 141 2.15 -4.78 -8.59
C ILE A 141 1.35 -3.96 -7.57
N ASN A 142 1.48 -4.28 -6.28
CA ASN A 142 0.85 -3.54 -5.19
C ASN A 142 1.26 -2.06 -5.15
N ALA A 143 2.56 -1.78 -5.31
CA ALA A 143 3.08 -0.42 -5.32
C ALA A 143 2.55 0.39 -6.52
N VAL A 144 2.48 -0.23 -7.70
CA VAL A 144 1.91 0.41 -8.90
C VAL A 144 0.43 0.73 -8.70
N GLN A 145 -0.36 -0.20 -8.13
CA GLN A 145 -1.77 0.04 -7.80
C GLN A 145 -1.93 1.27 -6.89
N PHE A 146 -1.11 1.35 -5.84
CA PHE A 146 -1.11 2.47 -4.91
C PHE A 146 -0.77 3.81 -5.58
N ILE A 147 0.25 3.85 -6.45
CA ILE A 147 0.63 5.06 -7.19
C ILE A 147 -0.49 5.53 -8.11
N LEU A 148 -1.12 4.60 -8.86
CA LEU A 148 -2.23 4.92 -9.76
C LEU A 148 -3.43 5.48 -8.98
N LYS A 149 -3.74 4.88 -7.83
CA LYS A 149 -4.79 5.36 -6.91
C LYS A 149 -4.51 6.76 -6.39
N LEU A 150 -3.28 7.06 -5.97
CA LEU A 150 -2.90 8.41 -5.53
C LEU A 150 -3.01 9.43 -6.66
N ARG A 151 -2.63 9.07 -7.89
CA ARG A 151 -2.78 9.95 -9.06
C ARG A 151 -4.24 10.26 -9.33
N ALA A 152 -5.10 9.24 -9.33
CA ALA A 152 -6.54 9.42 -9.54
C ALA A 152 -7.16 10.35 -8.47
N ALA A 153 -6.83 10.13 -7.20
CA ALA A 153 -7.32 10.98 -6.10
C ALA A 153 -6.87 12.44 -6.22
N ARG A 154 -5.63 12.68 -6.66
CA ARG A 154 -5.13 14.06 -6.92
C ARG A 154 -5.88 14.74 -8.06
N LEU A 155 -6.16 14.02 -9.14
CA LEU A 155 -6.89 14.56 -10.29
C LEU A 155 -8.34 14.90 -9.94
N GLN A 156 -9.00 14.06 -9.15
CA GLN A 156 -10.37 14.31 -8.65
C GLN A 156 -10.43 15.57 -7.78
N ALA A 157 -9.49 15.72 -6.84
CA ALA A 157 -9.43 16.92 -5.99
C ALA A 157 -9.21 18.23 -6.79
N ALA A 158 -8.45 18.17 -7.89
CA ALA A 158 -8.26 19.32 -8.79
C ALA A 158 -9.53 19.65 -9.60
N ALA A 159 -10.32 18.64 -9.96
CA ALA A 159 -11.59 18.85 -10.67
C ALA A 159 -12.67 19.46 -9.75
N GLU A 160 -12.75 19.03 -8.48
CA GLU A 160 -13.69 19.56 -7.49
C GLU A 160 -13.42 21.03 -7.11
N THR A 161 -12.18 21.51 -7.26
CA THR A 161 -11.78 22.90 -6.97
C THR A 161 -11.88 23.84 -8.17
N SER A 162 -12.27 23.34 -9.35
CA SER A 162 -12.41 24.15 -10.56
C SER A 162 -13.72 24.96 -10.57
N PRO A 163 -13.71 26.30 -10.82
CA PRO A 163 -14.88 27.18 -10.67
C PRO A 163 -16.07 26.91 -11.61
N GLN A 164 -15.94 25.99 -12.57
CA GLN A 164 -16.95 25.76 -13.60
C GLN A 164 -18.22 25.04 -13.10
N SER A 165 -18.21 24.46 -11.89
CA SER A 165 -19.39 23.85 -11.27
C SER A 165 -20.34 24.85 -10.60
N HIS A 166 -19.89 26.08 -10.30
CA HIS A 166 -20.72 27.12 -9.67
C HIS A 166 -21.31 28.14 -10.66
N GLY A 167 -20.93 28.10 -11.94
CA GLY A 167 -21.33 29.10 -12.95
C GLY A 167 -22.62 28.78 -13.73
N LEU A 168 -23.23 27.61 -13.52
CA LEU A 168 -24.46 27.21 -14.23
C LEU A 168 -25.74 27.54 -13.45
N ASP A 169 -25.70 27.59 -12.11
CA ASP A 169 -26.86 28.00 -11.30
C ASP A 169 -27.13 29.51 -11.39
N ALA A 170 -26.10 30.35 -11.54
CA ALA A 170 -26.27 31.81 -11.56
C ALA A 170 -26.90 32.35 -12.87
N ARG A 171 -27.05 31.53 -13.93
CA ARG A 171 -27.70 31.96 -15.18
C ARG A 171 -29.20 31.68 -15.24
N GLN A 172 -29.78 31.05 -14.23
CA GLN A 172 -31.22 30.78 -14.17
C GLN A 172 -32.03 31.78 -13.34
N GLU A 173 -31.40 32.77 -12.70
CA GLU A 173 -32.07 33.79 -11.88
C GLU A 173 -32.10 35.19 -12.51
N ALA A 174 -31.96 35.33 -13.83
CA ALA A 174 -32.16 36.63 -14.49
C ALA A 174 -33.66 36.81 -14.84
N PRO A 175 -34.39 37.73 -14.20
CA PRO A 175 -35.76 38.06 -14.61
C PRO A 175 -35.76 38.77 -15.97
N ALA A 176 -36.73 38.40 -16.81
CA ALA A 176 -37.01 39.00 -18.13
C ALA A 176 -37.58 40.42 -18.03
#